data_AF-A0A2N6G182-F1
#
_entry.id   AF-A0A2N6G182-F1
#
_cell.length_a   1.000
_cell.length_b   1.000
_cell.length_c   1.000
_cell.angle_alpha   90.00
_cell.angle_beta   90.00
_cell.angle_gamma   90.00
#
_symmetry.space_group_name_H-M   'P 1'
#
loop_
_entity.id
_entity.type
_entity.pdbx_description
1 polymer ?
#
loop_
_entity_poly.entity_id
_entity_poly.type
_entity_poly.pdbx_seq_one_letter_code
_entity_poly.pdbx_strand_id
1 'polypeptide(L)'
;MKSLKNSFIFLETIVSLVVISIIVSIFFKLNYDNRANKKFQTLNELSNKLKKSNYQNMQISQNKLTIFENGIEKKVLVSKITSNQNNIKLTKYELIK
;
A
#
# COMPACT_ATOMS: atom_id res chain seq x y z
N MET A 1 -51.34 28.11 -13.31
CA MET A 1 -51.14 26.83 -12.58
C MET A 1 -50.12 25.88 -13.20
N LYS A 2 -50.16 25.58 -14.51
CA LYS A 2 -49.18 24.65 -15.15
C LYS A 2 -47.71 25.15 -15.10
N SER A 3 -47.46 26.44 -15.37
CA SER A 3 -46.12 27.04 -15.32
C SER A 3 -45.49 26.97 -13.90
N LEU A 4 -46.28 27.24 -12.86
CA LEU A 4 -45.83 27.18 -11.47
C LEU A 4 -45.44 25.75 -11.05
N LYS A 5 -46.22 24.74 -11.48
CA LYS A 5 -45.85 23.32 -11.26
C LYS A 5 -44.54 22.96 -11.95
N ASN A 6 -44.33 23.40 -13.19
CA ASN A 6 -43.09 23.14 -13.91
C ASN A 6 -41.87 23.79 -13.25
N SER A 7 -42.00 25.00 -12.69
CA SER A 7 -40.93 25.66 -11.94
C SER A 7 -40.56 24.92 -10.65
N PHE A 8 -41.54 24.35 -9.94
CA PHE A 8 -41.28 23.52 -8.76
C PHE A 8 -40.57 22.21 -9.10
N ILE A 9 -41.00 21.53 -10.17
CA ILE A 9 -40.35 20.31 -10.67
C ILE A 9 -38.90 20.59 -11.08
N PHE A 10 -38.65 21.74 -11.70
CA PHE A 10 -37.30 22.15 -12.09
C PHE A 10 -36.39 22.39 -10.87
N LEU A 11 -36.90 23.06 -9.84
CA LEU A 11 -36.19 23.26 -8.59
C LEU A 11 -35.87 21.92 -7.90
N GLU A 12 -36.84 21.02 -7.82
CA GLU A 12 -36.68 19.68 -7.26
C GLU A 12 -35.62 18.87 -8.03
N THR A 13 -35.58 19.01 -9.35
CA THR A 13 -34.57 18.37 -10.19
C THR A 13 -33.17 18.90 -9.89
N ILE A 14 -33.01 20.23 -9.75
CA ILE A 14 -31.73 20.84 -9.39
C ILE A 14 -31.27 20.36 -8.01
N VAL A 15 -32.15 20.39 -7.01
CA VAL A 15 -31.84 19.92 -5.66
C VAL A 15 -31.43 18.45 -5.67
N SER A 16 -32.14 17.61 -6.43
CA SER A 16 -31.81 16.19 -6.59
C SER A 16 -30.43 15.97 -7.21
N LEU A 17 -30.08 16.73 -8.26
CA LEU A 17 -28.77 16.68 -8.89
C LEU A 17 -27.65 17.11 -7.95
N VAL A 18 -27.88 18.13 -7.12
CA VAL A 18 -26.91 18.59 -6.11
C VAL A 18 -26.68 17.51 -5.06
N VAL A 19 -27.75 16.88 -4.55
CA VAL A 19 -27.63 15.78 -3.57
C VAL A 19 -26.84 14.60 -4.16
N ILE A 20 -27.13 14.22 -5.41
CA ILE A 20 -26.39 13.16 -6.12
C ILE A 20 -24.91 13.53 -6.27
N SER A 21 -24.60 14.77 -6.65
CA SER A 21 -23.21 15.25 -6.80
C SER A 21 -22.42 15.18 -5.49
N ILE A 22 -23.05 15.53 -4.37
CA ILE A 22 -22.44 15.43 -3.03
C ILE A 22 -22.16 13.96 -2.68
N ILE A 23 -23.14 13.08 -2.88
CA ILE A 23 -22.99 11.65 -2.60
C ILE A 23 -21.84 11.05 -3.43
N VAL A 24 -21.82 11.30 -4.74
CA VAL A 24 -20.76 10.81 -5.63
C VAL A 24 -19.39 11.34 -5.19
N SER A 25 -19.30 12.62 -4.81
CA SER A 25 -18.05 13.23 -4.35
C SER A 25 -17.54 12.60 -3.05
N ILE A 26 -18.43 12.28 -2.11
CA ILE A 26 -18.09 11.58 -0.85
C ILE A 26 -17.60 10.17 -1.16
N PHE A 27 -18.32 9.40 -1.98
CA PHE A 27 -17.89 8.06 -2.37
C PHE A 27 -16.56 8.08 -3.11
N PHE A 28 -16.36 9.04 -4.01
CA PHE A 28 -15.09 9.18 -4.72
C PHE A 28 -13.97 9.46 -3.73
N LYS A 29 -14.14 10.41 -2.81
CA LYS A 29 -13.14 10.73 -1.78
C LYS A 29 -12.84 9.55 -0.86
N LEU A 30 -13.85 8.79 -0.43
CA LEU A 30 -13.68 7.61 0.43
C LEU A 30 -12.94 6.47 -0.29
N ASN A 31 -13.26 6.22 -1.56
CA ASN A 31 -12.54 5.24 -2.37
C ASN A 31 -11.11 5.72 -2.73
N TYR A 32 -10.89 7.03 -2.81
CA TYR A 32 -9.60 7.63 -3.14
C TYR A 32 -8.71 7.96 -1.94
N ASP A 33 -9.20 7.84 -0.68
CA ASP A 33 -8.36 7.95 0.53
C ASP A 33 -7.45 6.71 0.65
N ASN A 34 -6.54 6.67 -0.31
CA ASN A 34 -5.62 5.64 -0.74
C ASN A 34 -4.47 5.42 0.26
N ARG A 35 -4.60 5.79 1.54
CA ARG A 35 -3.49 5.65 2.50
C ARG A 35 -3.15 4.18 2.74
N ALA A 36 -4.17 3.33 2.87
CA ALA A 36 -3.99 1.90 2.93
C ALA A 36 -3.39 1.39 1.60
N ASN A 37 -3.95 1.81 0.47
CA ASN A 37 -3.54 1.37 -0.86
C ASN A 37 -2.09 1.73 -1.19
N LYS A 38 -1.64 2.95 -0.88
CA LYS A 38 -0.25 3.38 -1.06
C LYS A 38 0.73 2.57 -0.21
N LYS A 39 0.39 2.29 1.06
CA LYS A 39 1.22 1.46 1.93
C LYS A 39 1.34 0.03 1.38
N PHE A 40 0.25 -0.56 0.92
CA PHE A 40 0.25 -1.88 0.28
C PHE A 40 1.02 -1.90 -1.05
N GLN A 41 0.87 -0.86 -1.87
CA GLN A 41 1.64 -0.70 -3.12
C GLN A 41 3.14 -0.60 -2.83
N THR A 42 3.56 0.26 -1.90
CA THR A 42 4.96 0.37 -1.48
C THR A 42 5.49 -0.96 -0.91
N LEU A 43 4.71 -1.64 -0.07
CA LEU A 43 5.09 -2.96 0.47
C LEU A 43 5.28 -3.98 -0.66
N ASN A 44 4.35 -4.02 -1.62
CA ASN A 44 4.39 -4.95 -2.74
C ASN A 44 5.59 -4.67 -3.66
N GLU A 45 5.89 -3.41 -3.95
CA GLU A 45 7.06 -3.01 -4.73
C GLU A 45 8.37 -3.41 -4.03
N LEU A 46 8.51 -3.12 -2.73
CA LEU A 46 9.68 -3.49 -1.95
C LEU A 46 9.85 -5.02 -1.87
N SER A 47 8.76 -5.74 -1.64
CA SER A 47 8.74 -7.21 -1.63
C SER A 47 9.18 -7.78 -2.98
N ASN A 48 8.69 -7.22 -4.09
CA ASN A 48 9.06 -7.65 -5.43
C ASN A 48 10.53 -7.38 -5.74
N LYS A 49 11.07 -6.22 -5.32
CA LYS A 49 12.52 -5.93 -5.46
C LYS A 49 13.37 -6.93 -4.70
N LEU A 50 13.01 -7.22 -3.44
CA LEU A 50 13.68 -8.24 -2.62
C LEU A 50 13.57 -9.64 -3.22
N LYS A 51 12.42 -10.01 -3.80
CA LYS A 51 12.22 -11.32 -4.45
C LYS A 51 13.06 -11.48 -5.72
N LYS A 52 13.21 -10.40 -6.51
CA LYS A 52 14.02 -10.37 -7.73
C LYS A 52 15.51 -10.15 -7.47
N SER A 53 15.92 -10.12 -6.20
CA SER A 53 17.30 -9.81 -5.79
C SER A 53 17.83 -8.47 -6.35
N ASN A 54 16.93 -7.50 -6.56
CA ASN A 54 17.30 -6.14 -6.94
C ASN A 54 17.47 -5.29 -5.67
N TYR A 55 18.72 -5.06 -5.29
CA TYR A 55 19.10 -4.38 -4.05
C TYR A 55 19.52 -2.92 -4.23
N GLN A 56 19.20 -2.31 -5.37
CA GLN A 56 19.46 -0.88 -5.58
C GLN A 56 18.84 -0.06 -4.45
N ASN A 57 19.65 0.81 -3.84
CA ASN A 57 19.27 1.67 -2.72
C ASN A 57 18.85 0.91 -1.44
N MET A 58 19.33 -0.33 -1.24
CA MET A 58 19.13 -1.09 0.00
C MET A 58 20.44 -1.22 0.77
N GLN A 59 20.34 -1.37 2.09
CA GLN A 59 21.49 -1.61 2.96
C GLN A 59 21.80 -3.10 2.98
N ILE A 60 22.99 -3.47 2.54
CA ILE A 60 23.49 -4.85 2.56
C ILE A 60 24.59 -4.94 3.62
N SER A 61 24.49 -5.92 4.51
CA SER A 61 25.48 -6.20 5.55
C SER A 61 25.62 -7.71 5.72
N GLN A 62 26.78 -8.19 6.18
CA GLN A 62 26.93 -9.59 6.55
C GLN A 62 26.48 -9.78 8.00
N ASN A 63 25.78 -10.88 8.28
CA ASN A 63 25.35 -11.23 9.62
C ASN A 63 25.55 -12.73 9.86
N LYS A 64 25.85 -13.11 11.11
CA LYS A 64 25.88 -14.51 11.51
C LYS A 64 24.54 -14.84 12.14
N LEU A 65 23.82 -15.79 11.56
CA LEU A 65 22.58 -16.32 12.13
C LEU A 65 22.86 -17.65 12.79
N THR A 66 22.30 -17.83 13.98
CA THR A 66 22.17 -19.15 14.59
C THR A 66 20.86 -19.75 14.10
N ILE A 67 20.93 -20.91 13.47
CA ILE A 67 19.77 -21.73 13.10
C ILE A 67 19.80 -23.03 13.89
N PHE A 68 18.63 -23.52 14.29
CA PHE A 68 18.48 -24.84 14.90
C PHE A 68 17.94 -25.79 13.83
N GLU A 69 18.76 -26.77 13.46
CA GLU A 69 18.39 -27.79 12.49
C GLU A 69 18.54 -29.16 13.14
N ASN A 70 17.43 -29.90 13.25
CA ASN A 70 17.40 -31.23 13.90
C ASN A 70 17.97 -31.22 15.33
N GLY A 71 17.72 -30.16 16.09
CA GLY A 71 18.22 -30.01 17.47
C GLY A 71 19.69 -29.62 17.59
N ILE A 72 20.40 -29.44 16.46
CA ILE A 72 21.80 -29.00 16.43
C ILE A 72 21.85 -27.51 16.10
N GLU A 73 22.60 -26.75 16.92
CA GLU A 73 22.89 -25.35 16.65
C GLU A 73 23.90 -25.23 15.50
N LYS A 74 23.56 -24.51 14.44
CA LYS A 74 24.47 -24.17 13.34
C LYS A 74 24.56 -22.67 13.19
N LYS A 75 25.78 -22.17 13.04
CA LYS A 75 26.05 -20.76 12.72
C LYS A 75 26.25 -20.63 11.22
N VAL A 76 25.42 -19.83 10.58
CA VAL A 76 25.45 -19.62 9.14
C VAL A 76 25.71 -18.14 8.85
N LEU A 77 26.68 -17.88 7.98
CA LEU A 77 26.95 -16.53 7.50
C LEU A 77 25.97 -16.19 6.38
N VAL A 78 25.25 -15.10 6.54
CA VAL A 78 24.21 -14.65 5.61
C VAL A 78 24.41 -13.18 5.24
N SER A 79 23.96 -12.82 4.05
CA SER A 79 23.73 -11.44 3.66
C SER A 79 22.40 -10.97 4.24
N LYS A 80 22.43 -9.91 5.03
CA LYS A 80 21.26 -9.18 5.53
C LYS A 80 21.01 -7.96 4.64
N ILE A 81 19.91 -8.00 3.90
CA ILE A 81 19.44 -6.91 3.05
C ILE A 81 18.30 -6.20 3.76
N THR A 82 18.43 -4.90 3.99
CA THR A 82 17.43 -4.07 4.67
C THR A 82 16.96 -2.95 3.76
N SER A 83 15.65 -2.78 3.65
CA SER A 83 15.02 -1.63 3.01
C SER A 83 14.21 -0.85 4.05
N ASN A 84 14.23 0.47 3.94
CA ASN A 84 13.43 1.38 4.76
C ASN A 84 12.84 2.47 3.87
N GLN A 85 11.54 2.40 3.60
CA GLN A 85 10.84 3.38 2.78
C GLN A 85 9.44 3.61 3.35
N ASN A 86 9.06 4.88 3.52
CA ASN A 86 7.72 5.30 3.96
C ASN A 86 7.20 4.58 5.22
N ASN A 87 8.02 4.49 6.29
CA ASN A 87 7.71 3.74 7.53
C ASN A 87 7.50 2.23 7.35
N ILE A 88 7.93 1.65 6.22
CA ILE A 88 7.96 0.21 5.98
C ILE A 88 9.41 -0.23 5.97
N LYS A 89 9.76 -1.08 6.95
CA LYS A 89 11.06 -1.73 7.02
C LYS A 89 10.92 -3.20 6.65
N LEU A 90 11.65 -3.63 5.62
CA LEU A 90 11.76 -5.04 5.26
C LEU A 90 13.20 -5.50 5.44
N THR A 91 13.37 -6.74 5.88
CA THR A 91 14.67 -7.37 6.03
C THR A 91 14.63 -8.76 5.43
N LYS A 92 15.55 -9.04 4.49
CA LYS A 92 15.75 -10.35 3.88
C LYS A 92 17.12 -10.87 4.30
N TYR A 93 17.17 -12.18 4.58
CA TYR A 93 18.41 -12.90 4.79
C TYR A 93 18.62 -13.86 3.62
N GLU A 94 19.82 -13.82 3.03
CA GLU A 94 20.22 -14.73 1.95
C GLU A 94 21.53 -15.41 2.31
N LEU A 95 21.65 -16.68 1.94
CA LEU A 95 22.93 -17.39 2.04
C LEU A 95 23.96 -16.71 1.13
N ILE A 96 25.16 -16.53 1.66
CA ILE A 96 26.30 -16.08 0.86
C ILE A 96 26.70 -17.27 -0.01
N LYS A 97 26.62 -17.11 -1.33
CA LYS A 97 27.13 -18.08 -2.31
C LYS A 97 28.65 -18.01 -2.39
#